data_AF-A0A392VVI2-F1
#
_entry.id   AF-A0A392VVI2-F1
#
_cell.length_a   1.000
_cell.length_b   1.000
_cell.length_c   1.000
_cell.angle_alpha   90.00
_cell.angle_beta   90.00
_cell.angle_gamma   90.00
#
_symmetry.space_group_name_H-M   'P 1'
#
loop_
_entity.id
_entity.type
_entity.pdbx_description
1 polymer ?
#
loop_
_entity_poly.entity_id
_entity_poly.type
_entity_poly.pdbx_seq_one_letter_code
_entity_poly.pdbx_strand_id
1 'polypeptide(L)' 'KIGAGLPELARKQLKACLRENADLFAWSAVEMPRLDPEVACHQLTVDLNAKYVVQRRRKQSPEKEEAA' A
#
# COMPACT_ATOMS: atom_id res chain seq x y z
N LYS A 1 8.17 -8.27 -17.42
CA LYS A 1 9.29 -9.12 -16.92
C LYS A 1 10.50 -8.23 -16.65
N ILE A 2 11.08 -8.28 -15.45
CA ILE A 2 12.28 -7.50 -15.10
C ILE A 2 13.47 -7.98 -15.94
N GLY A 3 14.17 -7.04 -16.59
CA GLY A 3 15.38 -7.32 -17.39
C GLY A 3 15.12 -7.97 -18.75
N ALA A 4 14.07 -7.55 -19.47
CA ALA A 4 13.86 -7.99 -20.85
C ALA A 4 15.03 -7.53 -21.74
N GLY A 5 15.59 -8.45 -22.53
CA GLY A 5 16.76 -8.19 -23.40
C GLY A 5 18.13 -8.34 -22.73
N LEU A 6 18.18 -8.63 -21.42
CA LEU A 6 19.46 -8.83 -20.72
C LEU A 6 19.94 -10.30 -20.79
N PRO A 7 21.27 -10.52 -20.84
CA PRO A 7 21.87 -11.84 -20.61
C PRO A 7 21.42 -12.44 -19.28
N GLU A 8 21.33 -13.77 -19.22
CA GLU A 8 20.79 -14.49 -18.06
C GLU A 8 21.47 -14.10 -16.74
N LEU A 9 22.80 -14.01 -16.76
CA LEU A 9 23.61 -13.66 -15.59
C LEU A 9 23.29 -12.23 -15.10
N ALA A 10 23.28 -11.26 -16.00
CA ALA A 10 22.95 -9.87 -15.69
C ALA A 10 21.53 -9.74 -15.14
N ARG A 11 20.57 -10.50 -15.70
CA ARG A 11 19.19 -10.51 -15.19
C ARG A 11 19.09 -11.12 -13.80
N LYS A 12 19.87 -12.16 -13.49
CA LYS A 12 19.94 -12.75 -12.14
C LYS A 12 20.54 -11.78 -11.13
N GLN A 13 21.65 -11.12 -11.48
CA GLN A 13 22.28 -10.10 -10.65
C GLN A 13 21.35 -8.91 -10.41
N LEU A 14 20.66 -8.42 -11.44
CA LEU A 14 19.67 -7.35 -11.32
C LEU A 14 18.54 -7.73 -10.34
N LYS A 15 18.01 -8.96 -10.45
CA LYS A 15 16.97 -9.43 -9.54
C LYS A 15 17.47 -9.57 -8.09
N ALA A 16 18.71 -10.01 -7.88
CA ALA A 16 19.30 -10.11 -6.55
C ALA A 16 19.45 -8.71 -5.92
N CYS A 17 20.06 -7.78 -6.66
CA CYS A 17 20.22 -6.39 -6.23
C CYS A 17 18.89 -5.73 -5.87
N LEU A 18 17.86 -5.87 -6.70
CA LEU A 18 16.53 -5.31 -6.42
C LEU A 18 15.86 -5.92 -5.17
N ARG A 19 16.13 -7.20 -4.87
CA ARG A 19 15.61 -7.85 -3.66
C ARG A 19 16.36 -7.44 -2.40
N GLU A 20 17.68 -7.32 -2.50
CA GLU A 20 18.55 -6.89 -1.40
C GLU A 20 18.29 -5.44 -0.97
N ASN A 21 17.76 -4.62 -1.88
CA ASN A 21 17.49 -3.19 -1.66
C ASN A 21 15.99 -2.86 -1.68
N ALA A 22 15.12 -3.85 -1.44
CA ALA A 22 13.67 -3.65 -1.55
C ALA A 22 13.13 -2.57 -0.58
N ASP A 23 13.75 -2.45 0.58
CA ASP A 23 13.56 -1.42 1.59
C ASP A 23 13.89 0.00 1.08
N LEU A 24 14.87 0.15 0.18
CA LEU A 24 15.19 1.45 -0.41
C LEU A 24 14.14 1.94 -1.41
N PHE A 25 13.39 1.04 -2.05
CA PHE A 25 12.42 1.37 -3.10
C PHE A 25 10.98 1.47 -2.61
N ALA A 26 10.68 0.87 -1.47
CA ALA A 26 9.36 0.92 -0.86
C ALA A 26 9.54 1.32 0.59
N TRP A 27 9.11 2.54 0.94
CA TRP A 27 9.00 2.94 2.34
C TRP A 27 8.24 1.85 3.10
N SER A 28 8.91 1.19 4.03
CA SER A 28 8.23 0.32 4.98
C SER A 28 7.31 1.19 5.86
N ALA A 29 6.21 0.61 6.35
CA ALA A 29 5.31 1.33 7.26
C ALA A 29 6.03 1.84 8.52
N VAL A 30 7.16 1.23 8.87
CA VAL A 30 8.05 1.61 9.98
C VAL A 30 8.92 2.83 9.64
N GLU A 31 9.29 3.00 8.37
CA GLU A 31 10.08 4.14 7.87
C GLU A 31 9.24 5.39 7.57
N MET A 32 7.95 5.37 7.91
CA MET A 32 7.12 6.58 8.02
C MET A 32 6.94 7.05 9.49
N PRO A 33 7.99 7.38 10.27
CA PRO A 33 7.82 7.89 11.63
C PRO A 33 7.42 9.38 11.67
N ARG A 34 7.00 9.98 10.55
CA ARG A 34 6.76 11.44 10.42
C ARG A 34 5.33 11.85 10.14
N LEU A 35 4.38 10.95 10.32
CA LEU A 35 2.99 11.35 10.47
C LEU A 35 2.69 11.33 11.95
N ASP A 36 3.10 12.40 12.63
CA ASP A 36 2.59 12.70 13.96
C ASP A 36 1.06 12.65 13.87
N PRO A 37 0.36 11.76 14.61
CA PRO A 37 -1.09 11.66 14.56
C PRO A 37 -1.78 13.01 14.78
N GLU A 38 -1.16 13.94 15.52
CA GLU A 38 -1.67 15.31 15.70
C GLU A 38 -1.62 16.15 14.41
N VAL A 39 -0.70 15.84 13.49
CA VAL A 39 -0.48 16.57 12.22
C VAL A 39 -1.08 15.82 11.01
N ALA A 40 -1.08 14.49 11.07
CA ALA A 40 -1.40 13.59 9.97
C ALA A 40 -2.84 13.09 9.97
N CYS A 41 -3.52 13.16 11.12
CA CYS A 41 -4.90 12.77 11.20
C CYS A 41 -5.79 14.00 10.95
N HIS A 42 -6.58 13.94 9.88
CA HIS A 42 -7.71 14.85 9.75
C HIS A 42 -8.78 14.43 10.77
N GLN A 43 -9.04 15.27 11.76
CA GLN A 43 -10.16 15.07 12.67
C GLN A 43 -11.45 15.38 11.90
N LEU A 44 -12.29 14.36 11.72
CA LEU A 44 -13.63 14.57 11.21
C LEU A 44 -14.47 15.23 12.31
N THR A 45 -15.14 16.33 11.98
CA THR A 45 -16.13 16.95 12.86
C THR A 45 -17.38 16.07 12.91
N VAL A 46 -17.35 15.04 13.76
CA VAL A 46 -18.48 14.15 14.01
C VAL A 46 -19.18 14.60 15.30
N ASP A 47 -20.51 14.66 15.26
CA ASP A 47 -21.31 14.88 16.47
C ASP A 47 -21.10 13.70 17.44
N LEU A 48 -20.63 13.99 18.66
CA LEU A 48 -20.38 12.99 19.69
C LEU A 48 -21.66 12.28 20.16
N ASN A 49 -22.82 12.87 19.93
CA ASN A 49 -24.12 12.27 20.23
C ASN A 49 -24.67 11.44 19.07
N ALA A 50 -24.00 11.43 17.91
CA ALA A 50 -24.42 10.62 16.78
C ALA A 50 -24.30 9.13 17.12
N LYS A 51 -25.36 8.38 16.81
CA LYS A 51 -25.34 6.93 16.97
C LYS A 51 -24.45 6.31 15.90
N TYR A 52 -23.64 5.34 16.30
CA TYR A 52 -22.89 4.52 15.35
C TYR A 52 -23.86 3.75 14.44
N VAL A 53 -23.61 3.81 13.13
CA VAL A 53 -24.40 3.12 12.11
C VAL A 53 -23.50 2.15 11.35
N VAL A 54 -23.76 0.86 11.47
CA VAL A 54 -23.12 -0.15 10.62
C VAL A 54 -23.74 -0.09 9.23
N GLN A 55 -23.00 0.42 8.24
CA GLN A 55 -23.43 0.39 6.85
C GLN A 55 -23.24 -1.00 6.25
N ARG A 56 -24.30 -1.59 5.68
CA ARG A 56 -24.20 -2.86 4.96
C ARG A 56 -23.36 -2.67 3.70
N ARG A 57 -22.41 -3.59 3.46
CA ARG A 57 -21.63 -3.63 2.22
C ARG A 57 -22.59 -3.65 1.02
N ARG A 58 -22.40 -2.71 0.08
CA ARG A 58 -23.13 -2.72 -1.20
C ARG A 58 -22.68 -3.93 -2.02
N LYS A 59 -23.61 -4.56 -2.75
CA LYS A 59 -23.24 -5.59 -3.73
C LYS A 59 -22.29 -4.98 -4.74
N GLN A 60 -21.13 -5.60 -4.94
CA GLN A 60 -20.20 -5.19 -5.97
C GLN A 60 -20.48 -5.98 -7.25
N SER A 61 -20.08 -5.42 -8.39
CA SER A 61 -20.11 -6.13 -9.66
C SER A 61 -19.08 -7.28 -9.61
N PRO A 62 -19.29 -8.40 -10.33
CA PRO A 62 -18.35 -9.52 -10.34
C PRO A 62 -16.91 -9.07 -10.65
N GLU A 63 -16.74 -8.18 -11.63
CA GLU A 63 -15.43 -7.60 -12.01
C GLU A 63 -14.74 -6.85 -10.86
N LYS A 64 -15.51 -6.20 -9.98
CA LYS A 64 -14.98 -5.48 -8.81
C LYS A 64 -14.72 -6.39 -7.62
N GLU A 65 -15.40 -7.54 -7.55
CA GLU A 65 -15.11 -8.56 -6.55
C GLU A 65 -13.84 -9.34 -6.90
N GLU A 66 -13.56 -9.54 -8.19
CA GLU A 66 -12.35 -10.22 -8.68
C GLU A 66 -11.06 -9.38 -8.51
N ALA A 67 -11.19 -8.05 -8.51
CA ALA A 67 -10.07 -7.12 -8.42
C ALA A 67 -9.67 -6.71 -6.99
N ALA A 68 -10.46 -7.08 -5.97
CA ALA A 68 -10.27 -6.69 -4.58
C ALA A 68 -9.47 -7.72 -3.79
#